data_AF-A0A9N7YFW6-F1
#
_entry.id   AF-A0A9N7YFW6-F1
#
_cell.length_a   1.000
_cell.length_b   1.000
_cell.length_c   1.000
_cell.angle_alpha   90.00
_cell.angle_beta   90.00
_cell.angle_gamma   90.00
#
_symmetry.space_group_name_H-M   'P 1'
#
loop_
_entity.id
_entity.type
_entity.pdbx_description
1 polymer ?
#
loop_
_entity_poly.entity_id
_entity_poly.type
_entity_poly.pdbx_seq_one_letter_code
_entity_poly.pdbx_strand_id
1 'polypeptide(L)'
;MEGFVHQNMGAMPNPATILQNSIGMTQEISYLIDLLAKENAYHRTEYNWRIQLSQELEEHKRELFRQKKLKEMIINREKKTEEELEQLQKSSNANQEKFNTELQEEKRKKNNFQEELQKLKAFHQEACQIHTTTQEKFNSELQEEKRKKNDLQEELEKLKAFHQEACQIHTTTQEKFNSELQEEKRKKNDLQEEAEKSQSLSSRGLPKCCHKTGEVKHRAPGGEEEEGRSPRRTDKSQSLSSRGLPKCCHKTGEEKLNSELQEEKRKKTFPRRLKTQSFHHEVCQSAATKQEKLNTELQEEKRKKDVLQEELTNLKACHHEVCQSAATKQEKLNTELKEEKRKKDVLQEELTNLKACHHEVCQSAATKQEKLNTELQEEKRKKDVLQEELTNLKACHHEVCQSAATKQEKLNTELKEEKRKKDVLQEELTNLKACHHEVCQSAATKQEKLNTELQEEMRKKNVLQYELKNLEAYHQEVCQRVAIKQEKLNTALQEEMWKKYILQEELKSLKASHHEVCQSHAANQEKFNSELQEEKMEKNILQEKLEKFRVTADLVFQRP
;
A
#
# COMPACT_ATOMS: atom_id res chain seq x y z
N MET A 1 69.50 -123.85 -35.99
CA MET A 1 68.67 -123.93 -34.77
C MET A 1 68.14 -122.53 -34.46
N GLU A 2 67.36 -121.88 -35.34
CA GLU A 2 66.06 -122.27 -35.90
C GLU A 2 64.93 -122.20 -34.88
N GLY A 3 64.13 -121.13 -34.99
CA GLY A 3 62.81 -121.01 -34.38
C GLY A 3 61.83 -120.57 -35.47
N PHE A 4 61.16 -121.54 -36.11
CA PHE A 4 60.26 -121.30 -37.24
C PHE A 4 59.01 -120.56 -36.77
N VAL A 5 58.86 -119.28 -37.12
CA VAL A 5 57.61 -118.54 -36.91
C VAL A 5 56.59 -119.05 -37.93
N HIS A 6 55.60 -119.82 -37.47
CA HIS A 6 54.49 -120.27 -38.30
C HIS A 6 53.66 -119.06 -38.77
N GLN A 7 53.79 -118.69 -40.05
CA GLN A 7 52.84 -117.81 -40.70
C GLN A 7 51.50 -118.52 -40.84
N ASN A 8 50.55 -118.18 -39.97
CA ASN A 8 49.21 -118.71 -40.01
C ASN A 8 48.46 -118.09 -41.20
N MET A 9 48.55 -118.75 -42.37
CA MET A 9 47.93 -118.33 -43.63
C MET A 9 46.41 -118.40 -43.54
N GLY A 10 45.81 -117.40 -42.91
CA GLY A 10 44.37 -117.27 -42.75
C GLY A 10 43.66 -117.32 -44.11
N ALA A 11 42.58 -118.09 -44.19
CA ALA A 11 41.84 -118.28 -45.43
C ALA A 11 41.37 -116.92 -45.99
N MET A 12 41.75 -116.64 -47.24
CA MET A 12 41.35 -115.42 -47.95
C MET A 12 39.81 -115.31 -47.95
N PRO A 13 39.23 -114.23 -47.39
CA PRO A 13 37.78 -114.08 -47.37
C PRO A 13 37.22 -114.00 -48.79
N ASN A 14 36.07 -114.63 -48.99
CA ASN A 14 35.39 -114.65 -50.29
C ASN A 14 35.17 -113.20 -50.79
N PRO A 15 35.50 -112.86 -52.05
CA PRO A 15 35.34 -111.50 -52.58
C PRO A 15 33.90 -110.95 -52.45
N ALA A 16 32.87 -111.81 -52.40
CA ALA A 16 31.50 -111.40 -52.09
C ALA A 16 31.38 -110.76 -50.69
N THR A 17 32.05 -111.33 -49.67
CA THR A 17 32.10 -110.80 -48.30
C THR A 17 32.87 -109.48 -48.24
N ILE A 18 33.94 -109.33 -49.03
CA ILE A 18 34.70 -108.08 -49.11
C ILE A 18 33.82 -106.95 -49.68
N LEU A 19 33.07 -107.21 -50.75
CA LEU A 19 32.12 -106.26 -51.34
C LEU A 19 30.97 -105.92 -50.38
N GLN A 20 30.39 -106.92 -49.70
CA GLN A 20 29.31 -106.70 -48.74
C GLN A 20 29.76 -105.83 -47.55
N ASN A 21 30.96 -106.08 -47.01
CA ASN A 21 31.55 -105.26 -45.95
C ASN A 21 31.86 -103.83 -46.44
N SER A 22 32.34 -103.68 -47.68
CA SER A 22 32.60 -102.36 -48.29
C SER A 22 31.31 -101.55 -48.46
N ILE A 23 30.20 -102.18 -48.86
CA ILE A 23 28.89 -101.53 -48.95
C ILE A 23 28.39 -101.11 -47.57
N GLY A 24 28.50 -102.00 -46.56
CA GLY A 24 28.14 -101.69 -45.17
C GLY A 24 28.90 -100.49 -44.62
N MET A 25 30.23 -100.49 -44.71
CA MET A 25 31.06 -99.35 -44.30
C MET A 25 30.71 -98.05 -45.05
N THR A 26 30.35 -98.13 -46.33
CA THR A 26 29.94 -96.96 -47.12
C THR A 26 28.60 -96.38 -46.62
N GLN A 27 27.67 -97.24 -46.19
CA GLN A 27 26.40 -96.82 -45.58
C GLN A 27 26.62 -96.20 -44.19
N GLU A 28 27.49 -96.80 -43.35
CA GLU A 28 27.86 -96.26 -42.04
C GLU A 28 28.56 -94.89 -42.15
N ILE A 29 29.51 -94.75 -43.09
CA ILE A 29 30.18 -93.47 -43.38
C ILE A 29 29.16 -92.41 -43.83
N SER A 30 28.20 -92.78 -44.69
CA SER A 30 27.16 -91.85 -45.16
C SER A 30 26.27 -91.39 -44.00
N TYR A 31 25.83 -92.31 -43.14
CA TYR A 31 25.05 -92.00 -41.94
C TYR A 31 25.80 -91.09 -40.95
N LEU A 32 27.10 -91.31 -40.76
CA LEU A 32 27.95 -90.47 -39.91
C LEU A 32 28.15 -89.06 -40.52
N ILE A 33 28.25 -88.94 -41.85
CA ILE A 33 28.30 -87.65 -42.55
C ILE A 33 26.99 -86.88 -42.36
N ASP A 34 25.83 -87.52 -42.52
CA ASP A 34 24.52 -86.88 -42.30
C ASP A 34 24.32 -86.45 -40.85
N LEU A 35 24.76 -87.28 -39.88
CA LEU A 35 24.71 -86.96 -38.45
C LEU A 35 25.62 -85.76 -38.11
N LEU A 36 26.84 -85.73 -38.66
CA LEU A 36 27.75 -84.59 -38.52
C LEU A 36 27.22 -83.33 -39.21
N ALA A 37 26.57 -83.44 -40.37
CA ALA A 37 25.95 -82.31 -41.05
C ALA A 37 24.80 -81.72 -40.22
N LYS A 38 23.99 -82.58 -39.60
CA LYS A 38 22.90 -82.19 -38.69
C LYS A 38 23.42 -81.51 -37.42
N GLU A 39 24.48 -82.03 -36.80
CA GLU A 39 25.07 -81.42 -35.60
C GLU A 39 25.73 -80.07 -35.93
N ASN A 40 26.42 -79.96 -37.06
CA ASN A 40 26.96 -78.69 -37.55
C ASN A 40 25.84 -77.66 -37.86
N ALA A 41 24.69 -78.10 -38.38
CA ALA A 41 23.54 -77.22 -38.56
C ALA A 41 22.96 -76.75 -37.21
N TYR A 42 22.85 -77.65 -36.23
CA TYR A 42 22.40 -77.32 -34.88
C TYR A 42 23.34 -76.29 -34.22
N HIS A 43 24.65 -76.54 -34.17
CA HIS A 43 25.62 -75.58 -33.63
C HIS A 43 25.61 -74.23 -34.35
N ARG A 44 25.38 -74.18 -35.68
CA ARG A 44 25.21 -72.90 -36.40
C ARG A 44 23.96 -72.15 -35.95
N THR A 45 22.83 -72.84 -35.75
CA THR A 45 21.63 -72.20 -35.21
C THR A 45 21.84 -71.71 -33.77
N GLU A 46 22.46 -72.53 -32.91
CA GLU A 46 22.77 -72.17 -31.53
C GLU A 46 23.72 -70.95 -31.43
N TYR A 47 24.76 -70.92 -32.27
CA TYR A 47 25.70 -69.80 -32.36
C TYR A 47 25.03 -68.50 -32.82
N ASN A 48 24.14 -68.57 -33.83
CA ASN A 48 23.38 -67.41 -34.28
C ASN A 48 22.41 -66.90 -33.20
N TRP A 49 21.74 -67.79 -32.46
CA TRP A 49 20.90 -67.43 -31.31
C TRP A 49 21.72 -66.76 -30.19
N ARG A 50 22.92 -67.28 -29.89
CA ARG A 50 23.85 -66.66 -28.92
C ARG A 50 24.29 -65.25 -29.35
N ILE A 51 24.49 -65.01 -30.65
CA ILE A 51 24.77 -63.66 -31.18
C ILE A 51 23.56 -62.74 -31.00
N GLN A 52 22.37 -63.16 -31.41
CA GLN A 52 21.14 -62.35 -31.31
C GLN A 52 20.85 -61.96 -29.84
N LEU A 53 20.87 -62.92 -28.92
CA LEU A 53 20.68 -62.67 -27.48
C LEU A 53 21.74 -61.71 -26.91
N SER A 54 22.97 -61.75 -27.43
CA SER A 54 24.03 -60.82 -27.03
C SER A 54 23.78 -59.39 -27.54
N GLN A 55 23.20 -59.24 -28.74
CA GLN A 55 22.82 -57.94 -29.30
C GLN A 55 21.62 -57.34 -28.55
N GLU A 56 20.57 -58.12 -28.32
CA GLU A 56 19.38 -57.73 -27.54
C GLU A 56 19.76 -57.30 -26.11
N LEU A 57 20.64 -58.06 -25.45
CA LEU A 57 21.17 -57.71 -24.13
C LEU A 57 21.92 -56.36 -24.14
N GLU A 58 22.70 -56.07 -25.19
CA GLU A 58 23.43 -54.81 -25.33
C GLU A 58 22.52 -53.63 -25.75
N GLU A 59 21.37 -53.90 -26.36
CA GLU A 59 20.31 -52.90 -26.55
C GLU A 59 19.60 -52.59 -25.24
N HIS A 60 19.22 -53.59 -24.45
CA HIS A 60 18.62 -53.39 -23.14
C HIS A 60 19.55 -52.65 -22.16
N LYS A 61 20.87 -52.91 -22.17
CA LYS A 61 21.85 -52.12 -21.40
C LYS A 61 21.88 -50.65 -21.84
N ARG A 62 21.94 -50.39 -23.14
CA ARG A 62 21.95 -49.02 -23.70
C ARG A 62 20.66 -48.27 -23.36
N GLU A 63 19.52 -48.95 -23.41
CA GLU A 63 18.23 -48.37 -23.05
C GLU A 63 18.09 -48.11 -21.54
N LEU A 64 18.51 -49.05 -20.69
CA LEU A 64 18.58 -48.84 -19.24
C LEU A 64 19.46 -47.64 -18.86
N PHE A 65 20.57 -47.42 -19.58
CA PHE A 65 21.44 -46.25 -19.39
C PHE A 65 20.74 -44.94 -19.80
N ARG A 66 20.00 -44.92 -20.92
CA ARG A 66 19.17 -43.76 -21.33
C ARG A 66 18.11 -43.45 -20.28
N GLN A 67 17.39 -44.46 -19.79
CA GLN A 67 16.34 -44.30 -18.77
C GLN A 67 16.91 -43.80 -17.44
N LYS A 68 18.08 -44.31 -17.02
CA LYS A 68 18.79 -43.79 -15.84
C LYS A 68 19.14 -42.31 -16.00
N LYS A 69 19.73 -41.92 -17.14
CA LYS A 69 20.09 -40.53 -17.44
C LYS A 69 18.86 -39.60 -17.51
N LEU A 70 17.77 -40.07 -18.11
CA LEU A 70 16.51 -39.31 -18.17
C LEU A 70 15.91 -39.11 -16.78
N LYS A 71 15.89 -40.15 -15.94
CA LYS A 71 15.41 -40.06 -14.55
C LYS A 71 16.28 -39.10 -13.71
N GLU A 72 17.59 -39.13 -13.90
CA GLU A 72 18.52 -38.19 -13.26
C GLU A 72 18.28 -36.73 -13.69
N MET A 73 18.02 -36.49 -14.99
CA MET A 73 17.61 -35.17 -15.48
C MET A 73 16.26 -34.70 -14.92
N ILE A 74 15.30 -35.60 -14.74
CA ILE A 74 14.01 -35.30 -14.12
C ILE A 74 14.20 -34.89 -12.65
N ILE A 75 14.90 -35.71 -11.85
CA ILE A 75 15.18 -35.42 -10.42
C ILE A 75 15.92 -34.08 -10.24
N ASN A 76 16.88 -33.77 -11.11
CA ASN A 76 17.61 -32.50 -11.05
C ASN A 76 16.74 -31.30 -11.46
N ARG A 77 15.74 -31.51 -12.34
CA ARG A 77 14.75 -30.48 -12.69
C ARG A 77 13.73 -30.25 -11.57
N GLU A 78 13.25 -31.33 -10.95
CA GLU A 78 12.33 -31.31 -9.81
C GLU A 78 12.94 -30.51 -8.65
N LYS A 79 14.17 -30.83 -8.23
CA LYS A 79 14.91 -30.06 -7.21
C LYS A 79 15.03 -28.58 -7.54
N LYS A 80 15.38 -28.23 -8.79
CA LYS A 80 15.48 -26.82 -9.21
C LYS A 80 14.13 -26.10 -9.11
N THR A 81 13.02 -26.78 -9.43
CA THR A 81 11.68 -26.21 -9.23
C THR A 81 11.26 -26.12 -7.76
N GLU A 82 11.72 -27.02 -6.89
CA GLU A 82 11.53 -26.90 -5.44
C GLU A 82 12.32 -25.69 -4.88
N GLU A 83 13.57 -25.49 -5.29
CA GLU A 83 14.39 -24.33 -4.93
C GLU A 83 13.77 -23.00 -5.42
N GLU A 84 13.23 -22.97 -6.64
CA GLU A 84 12.52 -21.80 -7.19
C GLU A 84 11.22 -21.52 -6.43
N LEU A 85 10.44 -22.54 -6.07
CA LEU A 85 9.23 -22.40 -5.25
C LEU A 85 9.55 -21.91 -3.83
N GLU A 86 10.62 -22.41 -3.21
CA GLU A 86 11.03 -21.98 -1.87
C GLU A 86 11.50 -20.51 -1.87
N GLN A 87 12.23 -20.08 -2.92
CA GLN A 87 12.58 -18.67 -3.11
C GLN A 87 11.35 -17.78 -3.32
N LEU A 88 10.39 -18.21 -4.15
CA LEU A 88 9.13 -17.49 -4.35
C LEU A 88 8.33 -17.39 -3.03
N GLN A 89 8.23 -18.47 -2.25
CA GLN A 89 7.57 -18.46 -0.94
C GLN A 89 8.26 -17.51 0.05
N LYS A 90 9.59 -17.54 0.14
CA LYS A 90 10.38 -16.59 0.94
C LYS A 90 10.12 -15.13 0.53
N SER A 91 10.05 -14.86 -0.78
CA SER A 91 9.73 -13.53 -1.30
C SER A 91 8.30 -13.08 -0.99
N SER A 92 7.33 -14.01 -1.05
CA SER A 92 5.93 -13.76 -0.73
C SER A 92 5.77 -13.41 0.75
N ASN A 93 6.38 -14.20 1.65
CA ASN A 93 6.35 -13.95 3.08
C ASN A 93 6.99 -12.58 3.42
N ALA A 94 8.16 -12.29 2.88
CA ALA A 94 8.85 -11.01 3.12
C ALA A 94 8.06 -9.79 2.59
N ASN A 95 7.31 -9.94 1.49
CA ASN A 95 6.43 -8.89 0.98
C ASN A 95 5.16 -8.75 1.83
N GLN A 96 4.61 -9.85 2.34
CA GLN A 96 3.47 -9.84 3.26
C GLN A 96 3.85 -9.20 4.62
N GLU A 97 5.05 -9.45 5.12
CA GLU A 97 5.59 -8.78 6.32
C GLU A 97 5.72 -7.27 6.12
N LYS A 98 6.30 -6.82 4.99
CA LYS A 98 6.38 -5.39 4.63
C LYS A 98 4.99 -4.73 4.55
N PHE A 99 4.04 -5.38 3.88
CA PHE A 99 2.67 -4.87 3.80
C PHE A 99 2.01 -4.77 5.19
N ASN A 100 2.25 -5.75 6.07
CA ASN A 100 1.75 -5.73 7.44
C ASN A 100 2.39 -4.61 8.29
N THR A 101 3.68 -4.32 8.13
CA THR A 101 4.35 -3.22 8.84
C THR A 101 3.90 -1.85 8.31
N GLU A 102 3.78 -1.68 7.00
CA GLU A 102 3.29 -0.46 6.36
C GLU A 102 1.84 -0.16 6.77
N LEU A 103 0.96 -1.17 6.76
CA LEU A 103 -0.42 -1.07 7.27
C LEU A 103 -0.48 -0.78 8.79
N GLN A 104 0.53 -1.20 9.57
CA GLN A 104 0.61 -0.85 10.99
C GLN A 104 1.06 0.61 11.18
N GLU A 105 1.99 1.11 10.36
CA GLU A 105 2.35 2.52 10.34
C GLU A 105 1.20 3.42 9.89
N GLU A 106 0.45 3.04 8.85
CA GLU A 106 -0.71 3.80 8.38
C GLU A 106 -1.76 3.92 9.50
N LYS A 107 -2.01 2.83 10.24
CA LYS A 107 -2.88 2.85 11.43
C LYS A 107 -2.36 3.78 12.53
N ARG A 108 -1.05 3.83 12.78
CA ARG A 108 -0.45 4.80 13.73
C ARG A 108 -0.62 6.24 13.24
N LYS A 109 -0.31 6.51 11.97
CA LYS A 109 -0.47 7.84 11.33
C LYS A 109 -1.94 8.31 11.42
N LYS A 110 -2.90 7.42 11.14
CA LYS A 110 -4.34 7.69 11.26
C LYS A 110 -4.78 8.00 12.70
N ASN A 111 -4.26 7.26 13.68
CA ASN A 111 -4.55 7.53 15.10
C ASN A 111 -4.00 8.90 15.54
N ASN A 112 -2.76 9.25 15.15
CA ASN A 112 -2.18 10.56 15.44
C ASN A 112 -3.02 11.70 14.84
N PHE A 113 -3.41 11.60 13.56
CA PHE A 113 -4.30 12.57 12.92
C PHE A 113 -5.66 12.67 13.65
N GLN A 114 -6.19 11.57 14.18
CA GLN A 114 -7.44 11.58 14.94
C GLN A 114 -7.29 12.27 16.31
N GLU A 115 -6.14 12.12 16.99
CA GLU A 115 -5.83 12.89 18.20
C GLU A 115 -5.63 14.39 17.91
N GLU A 116 -4.92 14.74 16.83
CA GLU A 116 -4.73 16.13 16.41
C GLU A 116 -6.06 16.80 16.06
N LEU A 117 -6.95 16.07 15.38
CA LEU A 117 -8.32 16.54 15.11
C LEU A 117 -9.14 16.74 16.40
N GLN A 118 -8.92 15.93 17.44
CA GLN A 118 -9.54 16.14 18.75
C GLN A 118 -8.95 17.36 19.49
N LYS A 119 -7.61 17.52 19.49
CA LYS A 119 -6.91 18.68 20.07
C LYS A 119 -7.37 19.99 19.40
N LEU A 120 -7.48 20.01 18.06
CA LEU A 120 -7.97 21.16 17.29
C LEU A 120 -9.44 21.48 17.58
N LYS A 121 -10.30 20.47 17.76
CA LYS A 121 -11.70 20.67 18.17
C LYS A 121 -11.81 21.24 19.58
N ALA A 122 -11.00 20.77 20.53
CA ALA A 122 -10.96 21.32 21.88
C ALA A 122 -10.51 22.79 21.87
N PHE A 123 -9.44 23.12 21.13
CA PHE A 123 -8.94 24.49 20.99
C PHE A 123 -9.97 25.42 20.32
N HIS A 124 -10.68 24.94 19.29
CA HIS A 124 -11.79 25.69 18.70
C HIS A 124 -12.94 25.91 19.70
N GLN A 125 -13.29 24.91 20.51
CA GLN A 125 -14.33 25.04 21.53
C GLN A 125 -13.94 26.04 22.63
N GLU A 126 -12.68 26.02 23.07
CA GLU A 126 -12.11 27.00 24.00
C GLU A 126 -12.12 28.42 23.40
N ALA A 127 -11.70 28.58 22.15
CA ALA A 127 -11.75 29.86 21.44
C ALA A 127 -13.18 30.41 21.31
N CYS A 128 -14.19 29.55 21.08
CA CYS A 128 -15.60 29.95 21.10
C CYS A 128 -16.08 30.40 22.49
N GLN A 129 -15.64 29.73 23.56
CA GLN A 129 -15.97 30.11 24.95
C GLN A 129 -15.32 31.45 25.32
N ILE A 130 -14.06 31.67 24.93
CA ILE A 130 -13.37 32.94 25.11
C ILE A 130 -14.08 34.05 24.32
N HIS A 131 -14.45 33.81 23.06
CA HIS A 131 -15.19 34.81 22.26
C HIS A 131 -16.55 35.17 22.90
N THR A 132 -17.32 34.17 23.33
CA THR A 132 -18.64 34.38 23.97
C THR A 132 -18.49 35.18 25.27
N THR A 133 -17.58 34.78 26.16
CA THR A 133 -17.38 35.48 27.44
C THR A 133 -16.79 36.88 27.27
N THR A 134 -15.98 37.14 26.24
CA THR A 134 -15.54 38.49 25.88
C THR A 134 -16.69 39.33 25.32
N GLN A 135 -17.57 38.75 24.49
CA GLN A 135 -18.75 39.43 23.96
C GLN A 135 -19.77 39.76 25.07
N GLU A 136 -19.97 38.87 26.04
CA GLU A 136 -20.80 39.10 27.23
C GLU A 136 -20.27 40.24 28.11
N LYS A 137 -18.94 40.30 28.34
CA LYS A 137 -18.29 41.43 29.04
C LYS A 137 -18.51 42.74 28.30
N PHE A 138 -18.21 42.80 27.01
CA PHE A 138 -18.42 44.01 26.19
C PHE A 138 -19.88 44.46 26.19
N ASN A 139 -20.84 43.53 26.09
CA ASN A 139 -22.27 43.85 26.17
C ASN A 139 -22.69 44.36 27.57
N SER A 140 -22.03 43.89 28.63
CA SER A 140 -22.27 44.33 30.01
C SER A 140 -21.72 45.72 30.26
N GLU A 141 -20.48 45.98 29.83
CA GLU A 141 -19.83 47.30 29.85
C GLU A 141 -20.65 48.33 29.05
N LEU A 142 -21.12 47.95 27.85
CA LEU A 142 -21.99 48.79 27.02
C LEU A 142 -23.37 49.07 27.66
N GLN A 143 -23.88 48.19 28.52
CA GLN A 143 -25.08 48.44 29.32
C GLN A 143 -24.79 49.37 30.51
N GLU A 144 -23.61 49.27 31.12
CA GLU A 144 -23.20 50.18 32.21
C GLU A 144 -22.93 51.60 31.69
N GLU A 145 -22.28 51.74 30.53
CA GLU A 145 -22.16 52.99 29.74
C GLU A 145 -23.54 53.62 29.49
N LYS A 146 -24.51 52.84 29.03
CA LYS A 146 -25.88 53.32 28.78
C LYS A 146 -26.58 53.79 30.06
N ARG A 147 -26.36 53.13 31.21
CA ARG A 147 -26.88 53.58 32.51
C ARG A 147 -26.25 54.91 32.90
N LYS A 148 -24.91 55.00 32.94
CA LYS A 148 -24.17 56.23 33.23
C LYS A 148 -24.60 57.40 32.33
N LYS A 149 -24.84 57.15 31.04
CA LYS A 149 -25.37 58.15 30.11
C LYS A 149 -26.78 58.61 30.46
N ASN A 150 -27.67 57.72 30.88
CA ASN A 150 -29.02 58.07 31.32
C ASN A 150 -28.98 58.84 32.66
N ASP A 151 -28.13 58.41 33.60
CA ASP A 151 -27.95 59.07 34.90
C ASP A 151 -27.44 60.52 34.71
N LEU A 152 -26.44 60.70 33.83
CA LEU A 152 -25.93 62.03 33.44
C LEU A 152 -26.95 62.88 32.67
N GLN A 153 -27.84 62.26 31.88
CA GLN A 153 -28.95 62.96 31.22
C GLN A 153 -29.97 63.44 32.26
N GLU A 154 -30.28 62.64 33.28
CA GLU A 154 -31.17 63.01 34.38
C GLU A 154 -30.57 64.14 35.24
N GLU A 155 -29.25 64.11 35.52
CA GLU A 155 -28.55 65.22 36.18
C GLU A 155 -28.54 66.49 35.32
N LEU A 156 -28.33 66.37 34.00
CA LEU A 156 -28.39 67.51 33.07
C LEU A 156 -29.80 68.13 33.02
N GLU A 157 -30.85 67.32 33.12
CA GLU A 157 -32.24 67.80 33.16
C GLU A 157 -32.59 68.43 34.52
N LYS A 158 -32.14 67.86 35.65
CA LYS A 158 -32.21 68.50 36.97
C LYS A 158 -31.50 69.85 37.00
N LEU A 159 -30.30 69.93 36.41
CA LEU A 159 -29.51 71.16 36.34
C LEU A 159 -30.19 72.23 35.46
N LYS A 160 -30.80 71.83 34.33
CA LYS A 160 -31.63 72.72 33.50
C LYS A 160 -32.86 73.23 34.26
N ALA A 161 -33.55 72.37 35.00
CA ALA A 161 -34.71 72.76 35.81
C ALA A 161 -34.30 73.76 36.91
N PHE A 162 -33.22 73.48 37.64
CA PHE A 162 -32.68 74.39 38.67
C PHE A 162 -32.19 75.72 38.08
N HIS A 163 -31.59 75.71 36.88
CA HIS A 163 -31.22 76.94 36.18
C HIS A 163 -32.46 77.74 35.75
N GLN A 164 -33.51 77.08 35.24
CA GLN A 164 -34.76 77.72 34.87
C GLN A 164 -35.49 78.31 36.08
N GLU A 165 -35.50 77.62 37.22
CA GLU A 165 -35.99 78.13 38.51
C GLU A 165 -35.17 79.34 38.97
N ALA A 166 -33.83 79.27 38.93
CA ALA A 166 -32.97 80.39 39.27
C ALA A 166 -33.20 81.61 38.35
N CYS A 167 -33.46 81.39 37.07
CA CYS A 167 -33.86 82.46 36.14
C CYS A 167 -35.23 83.06 36.50
N GLN A 168 -36.23 82.26 36.88
CA GLN A 168 -37.53 82.75 37.35
C GLN A 168 -37.41 83.54 38.67
N ILE A 169 -36.55 83.09 39.59
CA ILE A 169 -36.23 83.82 40.82
C ILE A 169 -35.52 85.14 40.49
N HIS A 170 -34.59 85.15 39.52
CA HIS A 170 -33.94 86.38 39.09
C HIS A 170 -34.93 87.36 38.43
N THR A 171 -35.78 86.92 37.50
CA THR A 171 -36.76 87.81 36.84
C THR A 171 -37.75 88.36 37.85
N THR A 172 -38.34 87.53 38.72
CA THR A 172 -39.29 88.00 39.73
C THR A 172 -38.64 88.90 40.80
N THR A 173 -37.36 88.69 41.14
CA THR A 173 -36.60 89.60 42.01
C THR A 173 -36.29 90.93 41.32
N GLN A 174 -35.97 90.89 40.02
CA GLN A 174 -35.73 92.09 39.20
C GLN A 174 -37.03 92.87 38.95
N GLU A 175 -38.16 92.21 38.79
CA GLU A 175 -39.51 92.81 38.72
C GLU A 175 -39.91 93.46 40.04
N LYS A 176 -39.63 92.82 41.19
CA LYS A 176 -39.80 93.43 42.52
C LYS A 176 -38.94 94.68 42.67
N PHE A 177 -37.64 94.59 42.39
CA PHE A 177 -36.72 95.72 42.45
C PHE A 177 -37.15 96.88 41.52
N ASN A 178 -37.60 96.56 40.30
CA ASN A 178 -38.14 97.56 39.37
C ASN A 178 -39.46 98.18 39.87
N SER A 179 -40.29 97.41 40.59
CA SER A 179 -41.55 97.89 41.18
C SER A 179 -41.28 98.79 42.39
N GLU A 180 -40.37 98.40 43.29
CA GLU A 180 -39.88 99.19 44.41
C GLU A 180 -39.25 100.50 43.92
N LEU A 181 -38.41 100.45 42.89
CA LEU A 181 -37.82 101.63 42.24
C LEU A 181 -38.89 102.54 41.58
N GLN A 182 -40.00 101.97 41.10
CA GLN A 182 -41.12 102.76 40.58
C GLN A 182 -41.96 103.36 41.71
N GLU A 183 -42.12 102.68 42.84
CA GLU A 183 -42.80 103.20 44.03
C GLU A 183 -41.96 104.29 44.73
N GLU A 184 -40.64 104.14 44.79
CA GLU A 184 -39.72 105.19 45.25
C GLU A 184 -39.83 106.43 44.35
N LYS A 185 -39.88 106.25 43.02
CA LYS A 185 -40.13 107.36 42.07
C LYS A 185 -41.49 108.03 42.28
N ARG A 186 -42.54 107.29 42.63
CA ARG A 186 -43.84 107.88 43.01
C ARG A 186 -43.70 108.74 44.27
N LYS A 187 -43.20 108.15 45.37
CA LYS A 187 -42.94 108.88 46.63
C LYS A 187 -42.07 110.14 46.44
N LYS A 188 -41.10 110.09 45.52
CA LYS A 188 -40.23 111.21 45.19
C LYS A 188 -40.95 112.31 44.37
N ASN A 189 -41.88 111.93 43.50
CA ASN A 189 -42.78 112.88 42.83
C ASN A 189 -43.79 113.46 43.84
N ASP A 190 -44.36 112.65 44.73
CA ASP A 190 -45.33 113.08 45.75
C ASP A 190 -44.70 114.13 46.69
N LEU A 191 -43.46 113.88 47.15
CA LEU A 191 -42.66 114.84 47.93
C LEU A 191 -42.29 116.11 47.12
N GLN A 192 -42.14 116.00 45.79
CA GLN A 192 -41.93 117.19 44.95
C GLN A 192 -43.24 117.99 44.79
N GLU A 193 -44.39 117.34 44.67
CA GLU A 193 -45.69 118.03 44.64
C GLU A 193 -46.01 118.71 45.98
N GLU A 194 -45.58 118.13 47.11
CA GLU A 194 -45.67 118.74 48.44
C GLU A 194 -44.71 119.96 48.60
N ALA A 195 -43.51 119.89 48.02
CA ALA A 195 -42.60 121.04 47.93
C ALA A 195 -43.17 122.16 47.04
N GLU A 196 -43.76 121.82 45.89
CA GLU A 196 -44.37 122.78 44.97
C GLU A 196 -45.64 123.43 45.57
N LYS A 197 -46.47 122.67 46.31
CA LYS A 197 -47.57 123.23 47.13
C LYS A 197 -47.07 124.26 48.14
N SER A 198 -45.91 124.02 48.74
CA SER A 198 -45.31 124.90 49.76
C SER A 198 -44.72 126.22 49.22
N GLN A 199 -44.61 126.40 47.89
CA GLN A 199 -44.05 127.61 47.26
C GLN A 199 -45.08 128.49 46.51
N SER A 200 -46.38 128.21 46.64
CA SER A 200 -47.43 128.82 45.80
C SER A 200 -47.98 130.19 46.27
N LEU A 201 -47.42 130.80 47.32
CA LEU A 201 -47.84 132.12 47.86
C LEU A 201 -46.84 133.27 47.61
N SER A 202 -46.33 133.43 46.38
CA SER A 202 -45.66 134.68 45.96
C SER A 202 -45.76 134.97 44.45
N SER A 203 -46.13 136.21 44.10
CA SER A 203 -46.08 136.91 42.78
C SER A 203 -45.93 136.07 41.49
N ARG A 204 -46.93 136.03 40.59
CA ARG A 204 -47.18 137.03 39.50
C ARG A 204 -45.96 137.32 38.58
N GLY A 205 -45.98 136.84 37.33
CA GLY A 205 -45.07 137.29 36.25
C GLY A 205 -45.28 136.61 34.88
N LEU A 206 -45.41 137.40 33.81
CA LEU A 206 -45.57 137.02 32.39
C LEU A 206 -44.22 137.13 31.62
N PRO A 207 -44.08 136.68 30.34
CA PRO A 207 -44.71 135.56 29.62
C PRO A 207 -43.69 134.66 28.84
N LYS A 208 -44.21 133.67 28.09
CA LYS A 208 -43.47 132.62 27.36
C LYS A 208 -42.81 133.09 26.04
N CYS A 209 -41.68 132.49 25.69
CA CYS A 209 -41.15 132.43 24.30
C CYS A 209 -41.57 131.15 23.57
N CYS A 210 -41.59 131.20 22.24
CA CYS A 210 -41.73 130.05 21.32
C CYS A 210 -40.45 129.98 20.43
N HIS A 211 -40.10 128.93 19.66
CA HIS A 211 -40.86 127.85 18.99
C HIS A 211 -40.07 126.52 18.89
N LYS A 212 -40.81 125.41 18.63
CA LYS A 212 -40.67 124.34 17.58
C LYS A 212 -39.26 123.98 17.03
N THR A 213 -38.94 122.76 16.55
CA THR A 213 -39.68 121.56 16.06
C THR A 213 -39.06 120.24 16.63
N GLY A 214 -39.77 119.11 16.75
CA GLY A 214 -40.03 118.12 15.66
C GLY A 214 -38.78 117.26 15.37
N GLU A 215 -38.55 115.99 15.75
CA GLU A 215 -39.37 114.74 15.95
C GLU A 215 -39.19 113.72 14.78
N VAL A 216 -39.31 112.41 15.09
CA VAL A 216 -39.51 111.24 14.18
C VAL A 216 -38.30 110.39 13.69
N LYS A 217 -37.94 109.40 14.53
CA LYS A 217 -37.75 107.94 14.26
C LYS A 217 -36.62 107.32 13.40
N HIS A 218 -36.18 106.13 13.89
CA HIS A 218 -35.47 105.00 13.25
C HIS A 218 -34.04 105.28 12.73
N ARG A 219 -33.03 104.40 12.94
CA ARG A 219 -33.01 102.94 12.72
C ARG A 219 -32.03 102.22 13.69
N ALA A 220 -32.03 100.88 13.70
CA ALA A 220 -31.14 100.07 14.55
C ALA A 220 -29.79 99.74 13.88
N PRO A 221 -28.73 99.44 14.66
CA PRO A 221 -27.65 98.53 14.28
C PRO A 221 -27.95 97.08 14.70
N GLY A 222 -27.30 96.11 14.06
CA GLY A 222 -27.35 94.68 14.40
C GLY A 222 -26.10 93.96 13.85
N GLY A 223 -25.86 92.72 14.29
CA GLY A 223 -24.55 92.05 14.20
C GLY A 223 -23.70 92.45 15.41
N GLU A 224 -23.42 91.61 16.42
CA GLU A 224 -23.09 90.16 16.47
C GLU A 224 -21.66 89.88 15.95
N GLU A 225 -20.68 90.03 16.85
CA GLU A 225 -19.44 89.25 16.84
C GLU A 225 -19.49 88.29 18.04
N GLU A 226 -19.39 86.97 17.79
CA GLU A 226 -19.33 85.96 18.86
C GLU A 226 -17.88 85.73 19.33
N GLU A 227 -17.54 86.21 20.54
CA GLU A 227 -16.45 85.63 21.34
C GLU A 227 -16.97 85.13 22.71
N GLY A 228 -17.62 83.97 22.70
CA GLY A 228 -18.11 83.30 23.90
C GLY A 228 -17.00 82.71 24.79
N ARG A 229 -16.43 83.50 25.72
CA ARG A 229 -15.49 83.00 26.75
C ARG A 229 -15.84 83.42 28.18
N SER A 230 -16.67 82.63 28.87
CA SER A 230 -16.82 82.61 30.35
C SER A 230 -17.85 81.55 30.81
N PRO A 231 -17.92 81.16 32.11
CA PRO A 231 -16.97 81.34 33.22
C PRO A 231 -16.70 80.05 34.05
N ARG A 232 -16.01 80.21 35.20
CA ARG A 232 -15.71 79.19 36.25
C ARG A 232 -16.91 78.85 37.17
N ARG A 233 -16.68 77.84 38.05
CA ARG A 233 -17.39 77.46 39.32
C ARG A 233 -18.45 76.34 39.12
N THR A 234 -18.74 75.39 40.03
CA THR A 234 -18.34 75.05 41.44
C THR A 234 -18.65 73.53 41.71
N ASP A 235 -18.40 72.81 42.82
CA ASP A 235 -17.85 73.06 44.19
C ASP A 235 -17.36 71.76 44.93
N LYS A 236 -16.85 71.90 46.17
CA LYS A 236 -16.89 70.98 47.36
C LYS A 236 -16.92 69.43 47.25
N SER A 237 -16.02 68.78 48.02
CA SER A 237 -16.34 67.80 49.10
C SER A 237 -15.09 67.45 49.96
N GLN A 238 -14.97 67.88 51.22
CA GLN A 238 -15.34 67.20 52.48
C GLN A 238 -14.47 65.99 52.95
N SER A 239 -13.73 66.16 54.06
CA SER A 239 -13.77 65.27 55.26
C SER A 239 -12.88 65.73 56.44
N LEU A 240 -13.46 65.79 57.66
CA LEU A 240 -13.02 65.23 58.98
C LEU A 240 -11.51 64.89 59.19
N SER A 241 -10.84 65.01 60.36
CA SER A 241 -11.17 65.25 61.79
C SER A 241 -9.83 65.37 62.62
N SER A 242 -9.69 65.68 63.92
CA SER A 242 -10.47 66.41 64.95
C SER A 242 -9.69 66.46 66.31
N ARG A 243 -10.01 67.41 67.22
CA ARG A 243 -9.53 67.55 68.65
C ARG A 243 -8.05 67.99 68.83
N GLY A 244 -7.65 68.73 69.87
CA GLY A 244 -8.39 69.24 71.05
C GLY A 244 -7.66 70.35 71.88
N LEU A 245 -8.34 70.83 72.94
CA LEU A 245 -7.99 71.92 73.89
C LEU A 245 -7.21 71.36 75.15
N PRO A 246 -7.00 72.06 76.32
CA PRO A 246 -7.20 73.49 76.74
C PRO A 246 -6.11 74.16 77.65
N LYS A 247 -6.27 75.48 77.94
CA LYS A 247 -5.97 76.21 79.23
C LYS A 247 -4.48 76.41 79.67
N CYS A 248 -4.09 77.33 80.59
CA CYS A 248 -4.82 78.26 81.49
C CYS A 248 -3.97 79.49 81.97
N CYS A 249 -4.61 80.64 82.26
CA CYS A 249 -4.21 81.69 83.26
C CYS A 249 -2.90 82.51 83.05
N HIS A 250 -2.69 83.74 83.61
CA HIS A 250 -3.53 84.63 84.45
C HIS A 250 -3.10 86.13 84.45
N LYS A 251 -4.09 87.05 84.53
CA LYS A 251 -4.19 88.30 85.36
C LYS A 251 -3.22 89.51 85.27
N THR A 252 -3.83 90.69 85.08
CA THR A 252 -3.64 92.02 85.74
C THR A 252 -2.27 92.73 85.78
N GLY A 253 -2.19 94.07 85.72
CA GLY A 253 -3.22 95.12 85.60
C GLY A 253 -2.72 96.49 86.11
N GLU A 254 -3.51 97.57 85.90
CA GLU A 254 -3.33 98.93 86.45
C GLU A 254 -2.05 99.70 86.05
N GLU A 255 -1.91 101.02 86.28
CA GLU A 255 -2.74 102.18 85.88
C GLU A 255 -1.94 103.50 86.10
N LYS A 256 -2.44 104.64 85.57
CA LYS A 256 -2.14 106.04 85.97
C LYS A 256 -0.72 106.66 85.83
N LEU A 257 -0.71 107.82 85.13
CA LEU A 257 -0.01 109.10 85.40
C LEU A 257 1.56 109.11 85.42
N ASN A 258 2.31 109.90 84.63
CA ASN A 258 2.24 111.29 84.10
C ASN A 258 3.04 112.34 84.93
N SER A 259 3.76 113.24 84.23
CA SER A 259 4.42 114.49 84.69
C SER A 259 5.57 114.41 85.73
N GLU A 260 6.52 115.35 85.84
CA GLU A 260 7.21 116.23 84.86
C GLU A 260 8.52 116.80 85.51
N LEU A 261 9.04 117.95 85.05
CA LEU A 261 10.39 118.48 85.31
C LEU A 261 10.65 119.14 86.69
N GLN A 262 11.87 118.90 87.20
CA GLN A 262 12.87 119.84 87.81
C GLN A 262 12.54 121.04 88.74
N GLU A 263 13.53 121.32 89.62
CA GLU A 263 13.90 122.62 90.26
C GLU A 263 12.93 123.29 91.27
N GLU A 264 13.39 124.14 92.23
CA GLU A 264 14.59 124.09 93.10
C GLU A 264 14.44 125.05 94.33
N LYS A 265 15.42 125.05 95.25
CA LYS A 265 15.83 126.17 96.13
C LYS A 265 14.80 126.90 97.04
N ARG A 266 14.94 126.63 98.36
CA ARG A 266 15.12 127.63 99.47
C ARG A 266 13.88 128.51 99.83
N LYS A 267 13.75 129.16 101.02
CA LYS A 267 14.60 129.34 102.23
C LYS A 267 13.72 129.58 103.50
N LYS A 268 14.33 129.91 104.65
CA LYS A 268 13.70 130.00 106.00
C LYS A 268 13.08 131.37 106.37
N THR A 269 12.26 131.34 107.44
CA THR A 269 12.06 132.33 108.55
C THR A 269 11.03 133.49 108.52
N PHE A 270 10.40 133.68 109.69
CA PHE A 270 9.57 134.79 110.27
C PHE A 270 10.32 136.16 110.37
N PRO A 271 9.75 137.32 110.85
CA PRO A 271 8.46 137.56 111.56
C PRO A 271 7.63 138.88 111.25
N ARG A 272 6.40 138.96 111.81
CA ARG A 272 5.68 140.13 112.43
C ARG A 272 5.30 141.46 111.68
N ARG A 273 3.99 141.77 111.81
CA ARG A 273 3.30 143.07 112.15
C ARG A 273 3.06 144.23 111.13
N LEU A 274 1.75 144.41 110.84
CA LEU A 274 0.92 145.64 110.91
C LEU A 274 1.04 146.84 109.92
N LYS A 275 -0.08 147.11 109.21
CA LYS A 275 -0.56 148.39 108.60
C LYS A 275 0.29 148.92 107.40
N THR A 276 -0.24 149.67 106.42
CA THR A 276 -1.53 150.40 106.30
C THR A 276 -2.06 150.46 104.84
N GLN A 277 -3.40 150.45 104.69
CA GLN A 277 -4.26 150.99 103.60
C GLN A 277 -3.78 151.23 102.14
N SER A 278 -4.53 150.61 101.21
CA SER A 278 -5.28 151.28 100.13
C SER A 278 -4.56 151.98 98.96
N PHE A 279 -4.04 151.21 97.98
CA PHE A 279 -3.94 151.64 96.56
C PHE A 279 -3.83 150.46 95.55
N HIS A 280 -4.49 149.32 95.82
CA HIS A 280 -4.02 148.01 95.34
C HIS A 280 -4.95 147.21 94.39
N HIS A 281 -6.07 147.79 93.92
CA HIS A 281 -7.17 146.98 93.36
C HIS A 281 -7.13 146.73 91.85
N GLU A 282 -6.87 147.75 91.01
CA GLU A 282 -7.13 147.64 89.55
C GLU A 282 -6.06 146.86 88.78
N VAL A 283 -4.78 146.99 89.14
CA VAL A 283 -3.67 146.38 88.37
C VAL A 283 -3.74 144.83 88.41
N CYS A 284 -4.15 144.25 89.54
CA CYS A 284 -4.14 142.80 89.73
C CYS A 284 -5.20 142.02 88.93
N GLN A 285 -6.33 142.64 88.53
CA GLN A 285 -7.38 141.93 87.79
C GLN A 285 -7.01 141.65 86.32
N SER A 286 -6.16 142.49 85.72
CA SER A 286 -5.74 142.36 84.32
C SER A 286 -4.76 141.20 84.05
N ALA A 287 -4.08 140.69 85.08
CA ALA A 287 -3.11 139.60 84.98
C ALA A 287 -3.78 138.22 85.00
N ALA A 288 -4.73 138.01 85.94
CA ALA A 288 -5.39 136.72 86.14
C ALA A 288 -6.14 136.24 84.88
N THR A 289 -6.90 137.14 84.25
CA THR A 289 -7.69 136.86 83.04
C THR A 289 -6.86 136.48 81.81
N LYS A 290 -5.58 136.88 81.75
CA LYS A 290 -4.65 136.41 80.70
C LYS A 290 -4.10 135.01 80.98
N GLN A 291 -3.95 134.63 82.25
CA GLN A 291 -3.37 133.35 82.63
C GLN A 291 -4.37 132.18 82.50
N GLU A 292 -5.68 132.42 82.69
CA GLU A 292 -6.72 131.42 82.41
C GLU A 292 -6.82 131.06 80.91
N LYS A 293 -6.67 132.03 80.00
CA LYS A 293 -6.69 131.77 78.55
C LYS A 293 -5.55 130.84 78.10
N LEU A 294 -4.32 131.08 78.58
CA LEU A 294 -3.18 130.21 78.25
C LEU A 294 -3.35 128.79 78.79
N ASN A 295 -3.97 128.62 79.97
CA ASN A 295 -4.26 127.29 80.51
C ASN A 295 -5.35 126.55 79.71
N THR A 296 -6.36 127.25 79.20
CA THR A 296 -7.43 126.62 78.38
C THR A 296 -6.93 126.21 76.99
N GLU A 297 -6.15 127.06 76.32
CA GLU A 297 -5.49 126.72 75.04
C GLU A 297 -4.53 125.51 75.19
N LEU A 298 -3.72 125.49 76.25
CA LEU A 298 -2.84 124.35 76.57
C LEU A 298 -3.61 123.05 76.84
N GLN A 299 -4.82 123.14 77.40
CA GLN A 299 -5.67 121.98 77.69
C GLN A 299 -6.41 121.46 76.45
N GLU A 300 -6.69 122.31 75.46
CA GLU A 300 -7.14 121.87 74.14
C GLU A 300 -6.02 121.20 73.34
N GLU A 301 -4.80 121.75 73.33
CA GLU A 301 -3.66 121.12 72.63
C GLU A 301 -3.32 119.73 73.19
N LYS A 302 -3.44 119.53 74.51
CA LYS A 302 -3.30 118.19 75.11
C LYS A 302 -4.38 117.23 74.57
N ARG A 303 -5.65 117.66 74.49
CA ARG A 303 -6.73 116.84 73.90
C ARG A 303 -6.50 116.53 72.42
N LYS A 304 -6.04 117.49 71.60
CA LYS A 304 -5.70 117.26 70.19
C LYS A 304 -4.58 116.24 70.05
N LYS A 305 -3.55 116.33 70.90
CA LYS A 305 -2.45 115.35 70.95
C LYS A 305 -2.96 113.95 71.31
N ASP A 306 -3.85 113.84 72.29
CA ASP A 306 -4.40 112.54 72.71
C ASP A 306 -5.27 111.91 71.60
N VAL A 307 -6.09 112.70 70.89
CA VAL A 307 -6.85 112.23 69.71
C VAL A 307 -5.93 111.78 68.58
N LEU A 308 -4.88 112.56 68.25
CA LEU A 308 -3.90 112.17 67.22
C LEU A 308 -3.10 110.92 67.63
N GLN A 309 -2.86 110.71 68.93
CA GLN A 309 -2.24 109.49 69.45
C GLN A 309 -3.17 108.28 69.26
N GLU A 310 -4.49 108.44 69.49
CA GLU A 310 -5.51 107.41 69.28
C GLU A 310 -5.68 107.06 67.79
N GLU A 311 -5.80 108.07 66.92
CA GLU A 311 -5.83 107.89 65.46
C GLU A 311 -4.57 107.15 64.96
N LEU A 312 -3.38 107.51 65.47
CA LEU A 312 -2.13 106.84 65.13
C LEU A 312 -2.11 105.37 65.60
N THR A 313 -2.73 105.03 66.73
CA THR A 313 -2.88 103.62 67.16
C THR A 313 -3.88 102.85 66.31
N ASN A 314 -5.03 103.46 65.96
CA ASN A 314 -6.05 102.83 65.12
C ASN A 314 -5.55 102.62 63.68
N LEU A 315 -4.80 103.58 63.12
CA LEU A 315 -4.16 103.44 61.81
C LEU A 315 -3.10 102.33 61.80
N LYS A 316 -2.31 102.18 62.88
CA LYS A 316 -1.36 101.07 63.04
C LYS A 316 -2.05 99.71 63.16
N ALA A 317 -3.17 99.62 63.87
CA ALA A 317 -3.97 98.40 63.97
C ALA A 317 -4.55 98.01 62.61
N CYS A 318 -5.21 98.94 61.92
CA CYS A 318 -5.76 98.73 60.58
C CYS A 318 -4.68 98.32 59.56
N HIS A 319 -3.52 98.99 59.56
CA HIS A 319 -2.38 98.60 58.73
C HIS A 319 -1.86 97.19 59.07
N HIS A 320 -1.85 96.79 60.34
CA HIS A 320 -1.45 95.45 60.75
C HIS A 320 -2.44 94.38 60.28
N GLU A 321 -3.74 94.60 60.41
CA GLU A 321 -4.79 93.71 59.88
C GLU A 321 -4.72 93.58 58.35
N VAL A 322 -4.54 94.68 57.64
CA VAL A 322 -4.35 94.67 56.17
C VAL A 322 -3.12 93.84 55.80
N CYS A 323 -1.97 94.04 56.48
CA CYS A 323 -0.76 93.26 56.26
C CYS A 323 -0.94 91.76 56.58
N GLN A 324 -1.61 91.40 57.68
CA GLN A 324 -1.92 89.99 57.99
C GLN A 324 -2.85 89.37 56.93
N SER A 325 -3.86 90.13 56.47
CA SER A 325 -4.79 89.67 55.43
C SER A 325 -4.11 89.48 54.07
N ALA A 326 -3.08 90.28 53.77
CA ALA A 326 -2.26 90.15 52.57
C ALA A 326 -1.32 88.93 52.66
N ALA A 327 -0.61 88.78 53.79
CA ALA A 327 0.28 87.64 54.03
C ALA A 327 -0.46 86.29 53.95
N THR A 328 -1.59 86.16 54.64
CA THR A 328 -2.40 84.92 54.65
C THR A 328 -3.03 84.61 53.28
N LYS A 329 -3.35 85.61 52.45
CA LYS A 329 -3.74 85.40 51.05
C LYS A 329 -2.55 84.93 50.19
N GLN A 330 -1.37 85.50 50.40
CA GLN A 330 -0.17 85.14 49.65
C GLN A 330 0.34 83.74 50.01
N GLU A 331 0.21 83.30 51.27
CA GLU A 331 0.49 81.92 51.69
C GLU A 331 -0.48 80.90 51.05
N LYS A 332 -1.77 81.24 50.93
CA LYS A 332 -2.75 80.40 50.20
C LYS A 332 -2.40 80.25 48.72
N LEU A 333 -2.13 81.35 48.03
CA LEU A 333 -1.69 81.30 46.64
C LEU A 333 -0.36 80.51 46.47
N ASN A 334 0.57 80.63 47.43
CA ASN A 334 1.81 79.85 47.43
C ASN A 334 1.63 78.36 47.75
N THR A 335 0.54 77.96 48.39
CA THR A 335 0.22 76.54 48.64
C THR A 335 -0.55 75.93 47.47
N GLU A 336 -1.56 76.63 46.94
CA GLU A 336 -2.25 76.27 45.68
C GLU A 336 -1.25 76.10 44.53
N LEU A 337 -0.30 77.03 44.35
CA LEU A 337 0.74 76.96 43.31
C LEU A 337 1.72 75.78 43.50
N LYS A 338 1.92 75.30 44.74
CA LYS A 338 2.71 74.08 45.01
C LYS A 338 1.91 72.81 44.71
N GLU A 339 0.61 72.84 44.93
CA GLU A 339 -0.29 71.71 44.64
C GLU A 339 -0.46 71.53 43.12
N GLU A 340 -0.71 72.60 42.37
CA GLU A 340 -0.82 72.54 40.90
C GLU A 340 0.48 72.13 40.22
N LYS A 341 1.65 72.49 40.78
CA LYS A 341 2.94 71.94 40.31
C LYS A 341 2.99 70.43 40.50
N ARG A 342 2.65 69.91 41.69
CA ARG A 342 2.61 68.47 41.94
C ARG A 342 1.63 67.73 41.03
N LYS A 343 0.43 68.29 40.78
CA LYS A 343 -0.53 67.70 39.82
C LYS A 343 0.05 67.65 38.40
N LYS A 344 0.72 68.72 37.95
CA LYS A 344 1.42 68.72 36.67
C LYS A 344 2.52 67.66 36.62
N ASP A 345 3.32 67.53 37.67
CA ASP A 345 4.42 66.57 37.73
C ASP A 345 3.90 65.12 37.69
N VAL A 346 2.80 64.81 38.39
CA VAL A 346 2.11 63.50 38.32
C VAL A 346 1.53 63.24 36.92
N LEU A 347 0.82 64.20 36.32
CA LEU A 347 0.29 64.05 34.95
C LEU A 347 1.41 63.90 33.90
N GLN A 348 2.57 64.50 34.13
CA GLN A 348 3.75 64.33 33.29
C GLN A 348 4.30 62.89 33.40
N GLU A 349 4.31 62.32 34.61
CA GLU A 349 4.74 60.93 34.88
C GLU A 349 3.75 59.90 34.29
N GLU A 350 2.45 60.10 34.49
CA GLU A 350 1.39 59.29 33.86
C GLU A 350 1.49 59.31 32.33
N LEU A 351 1.73 60.49 31.73
CA LEU A 351 1.93 60.62 30.29
C LEU A 351 3.17 59.87 29.79
N THR A 352 4.26 59.83 30.55
CA THR A 352 5.44 59.03 30.20
C THR A 352 5.18 57.53 30.34
N ASN A 353 4.48 57.10 31.40
CA ASN A 353 4.14 55.70 31.63
C ASN A 353 3.17 55.16 30.57
N LEU A 354 2.17 55.97 30.17
CA LEU A 354 1.25 55.63 29.09
C LEU A 354 1.97 55.51 27.73
N LYS A 355 2.94 56.38 27.45
CA LYS A 355 3.78 56.30 26.24
C LYS A 355 4.68 55.06 26.23
N ALA A 356 5.27 54.71 27.37
CA ALA A 356 6.06 53.48 27.50
C ALA A 356 5.20 52.23 27.27
N CYS A 357 4.06 52.12 27.96
CA CYS A 357 3.12 51.01 27.80
C CYS A 357 2.61 50.89 26.36
N HIS A 358 2.24 52.00 25.71
CA HIS A 358 1.85 52.00 24.29
C HIS A 358 3.01 51.52 23.38
N HIS A 359 4.26 51.89 23.68
CA HIS A 359 5.41 51.44 22.90
C HIS A 359 5.66 49.93 23.07
N GLU A 360 5.57 49.40 24.30
CA GLU A 360 5.64 47.96 24.58
C GLU A 360 4.52 47.17 23.88
N VAL A 361 3.28 47.66 23.93
CA VAL A 361 2.15 47.05 23.21
C VAL A 361 2.41 47.02 21.70
N CYS A 362 2.88 48.12 21.10
CA CYS A 362 3.25 48.17 19.69
C CYS A 362 4.40 47.22 19.33
N GLN A 363 5.47 47.14 20.14
CA GLN A 363 6.55 46.16 19.94
C GLN A 363 6.04 44.72 20.04
N SER A 364 5.15 44.43 21.00
CA SER A 364 4.55 43.10 21.16
C SER A 364 3.64 42.72 19.98
N ALA A 365 2.97 43.70 19.37
CA ALA A 365 2.14 43.49 18.18
C ALA A 365 3.01 43.25 16.94
N ALA A 366 4.04 44.07 16.72
CA ALA A 366 4.98 43.92 15.62
C ALA A 366 5.68 42.57 15.64
N THR A 367 6.27 42.18 16.78
CA THR A 367 6.97 40.89 16.94
C THR A 367 6.05 39.67 16.81
N LYS A 368 4.77 39.77 17.20
CA LYS A 368 3.76 38.74 16.91
C LYS A 368 3.44 38.64 15.42
N GLN A 369 3.32 39.77 14.74
CA GLN A 369 3.01 39.80 13.31
C GLN A 369 4.18 39.34 12.44
N GLU A 370 5.43 39.61 12.83
CA GLU A 370 6.62 39.02 12.19
C GLU A 370 6.62 37.49 12.33
N LYS A 371 6.34 36.94 13.53
CA LYS A 371 6.24 35.49 13.73
C LYS A 371 5.18 34.84 12.85
N LEU A 372 3.96 35.40 12.84
CA LEU A 372 2.87 34.92 11.97
C LEU A 372 3.24 35.00 10.48
N ASN A 373 3.97 36.03 10.04
CA ASN A 373 4.47 36.11 8.68
C ASN A 373 5.52 35.02 8.37
N THR A 374 6.43 34.70 9.30
CA THR A 374 7.40 33.61 9.13
C THR A 374 6.74 32.23 9.11
N GLU A 375 5.80 31.96 10.02
CA GLU A 375 5.02 30.71 10.07
C GLU A 375 4.20 30.52 8.78
N LEU A 376 3.54 31.58 8.29
CA LEU A 376 2.82 31.57 7.01
C LEU A 376 3.75 31.35 5.80
N GLN A 377 5.02 31.77 5.87
CA GLN A 377 6.00 31.53 4.82
C GLN A 377 6.60 30.12 4.88
N GLU A 378 6.71 29.51 6.05
CA GLU A 378 7.03 28.08 6.19
C GLU A 378 5.90 27.19 5.71
N GLU A 379 4.63 27.46 6.06
CA GLU A 379 3.50 26.68 5.58
C GLU A 379 3.34 26.74 4.05
N LYS A 380 3.66 27.89 3.42
CA LYS A 380 3.75 27.96 1.95
C LYS A 380 4.82 27.00 1.41
N ARG A 381 6.03 27.02 1.96
CA ARG A 381 7.11 26.09 1.56
C ARG A 381 6.72 24.62 1.76
N LYS A 382 6.10 24.27 2.89
CA LYS A 382 5.59 22.90 3.15
C LYS A 382 4.56 22.48 2.11
N LYS A 383 3.61 23.37 1.78
CA LYS A 383 2.62 23.13 0.73
C LYS A 383 3.27 22.91 -0.64
N ASP A 384 4.25 23.74 -1.00
CA ASP A 384 4.95 23.65 -2.29
C ASP A 384 5.71 22.31 -2.40
N VAL A 385 6.42 21.89 -1.34
CA VAL A 385 7.08 20.57 -1.24
C VAL A 385 6.07 19.41 -1.33
N LEU A 386 4.98 19.45 -0.56
CA LEU A 386 3.93 18.42 -0.62
C LEU A 386 3.28 18.34 -2.01
N GLN A 387 3.20 19.45 -2.75
CA GLN A 387 2.67 19.47 -4.10
C GLN A 387 3.68 18.89 -5.12
N GLU A 388 4.98 19.10 -4.92
CA GLU A 388 6.05 18.44 -5.68
C GLU A 388 6.09 16.93 -5.44
N GLU A 389 6.03 16.49 -4.17
CA GLU A 389 5.91 15.08 -3.79
C GLU A 389 4.67 14.43 -4.43
N LEU A 390 3.52 15.13 -4.43
CA LEU A 390 2.30 14.65 -5.08
C LEU A 390 2.45 14.51 -6.61
N THR A 391 3.21 15.38 -7.27
CA THR A 391 3.51 15.22 -8.70
C THR A 391 4.48 14.07 -8.97
N ASN A 392 5.51 13.90 -8.14
CA ASN A 392 6.48 12.81 -8.26
C ASN A 392 5.83 11.44 -8.01
N LEU A 393 4.94 11.35 -7.02
CA LEU A 393 4.17 10.13 -6.73
C LEU A 393 3.23 9.77 -7.90
N LYS A 394 2.59 10.76 -8.53
CA LYS A 394 1.75 10.55 -9.74
C LYS A 394 2.57 10.08 -10.94
N ALA A 395 3.76 10.63 -11.16
CA ALA A 395 4.66 10.20 -12.23
C ALA A 395 5.12 8.75 -12.00
N CYS A 396 5.62 8.43 -10.80
CA CYS A 396 6.05 7.08 -10.43
C CYS A 396 4.90 6.05 -10.53
N HIS A 397 3.69 6.39 -10.07
CA HIS A 397 2.51 5.54 -10.25
C HIS A 397 2.18 5.31 -11.74
N HIS A 398 2.33 6.33 -12.59
CA HIS A 398 2.10 6.19 -14.03
C HIS A 398 3.14 5.27 -14.69
N GLU A 399 4.42 5.41 -14.35
CA GLU A 399 5.50 4.50 -14.81
C GLU A 399 5.26 3.05 -14.36
N VAL A 400 4.88 2.85 -13.10
CA VAL A 400 4.52 1.52 -12.58
C VAL A 400 3.35 0.92 -13.37
N CYS A 401 2.29 1.70 -13.64
CA CYS A 401 1.16 1.26 -14.46
C CYS A 401 1.57 0.93 -15.91
N GLN A 402 2.40 1.74 -16.56
CA GLN A 402 2.93 1.42 -17.89
C GLN A 402 3.78 0.14 -17.88
N SER A 403 4.61 -0.05 -16.85
CA SER A 403 5.43 -1.27 -16.70
C SER A 403 4.58 -2.52 -16.47
N ALA A 404 3.43 -2.38 -15.78
CA ALA A 404 2.49 -3.47 -15.57
C ALA A 404 1.73 -3.81 -16.85
N ALA A 405 1.22 -2.80 -17.56
CA ALA A 405 0.51 -2.98 -18.84
C ALA A 405 1.41 -3.66 -19.89
N THR A 406 2.62 -3.16 -20.10
CA THR A 406 3.58 -3.74 -21.06
C THR A 406 4.03 -5.16 -20.71
N LYS A 407 4.14 -5.50 -19.41
CA LYS A 407 4.35 -6.91 -18.97
C LYS A 407 3.13 -7.78 -19.26
N GLN A 408 1.93 -7.27 -19.01
CA GLN A 408 0.68 -8.01 -19.25
C GLN A 408 0.41 -8.24 -20.74
N GLU A 409 0.77 -7.29 -21.61
CA GLU A 409 0.74 -7.47 -23.07
C GLU A 409 1.71 -8.56 -23.54
N LYS A 410 2.95 -8.58 -23.03
CA LYS A 410 3.92 -9.64 -23.34
C LYS A 410 3.42 -11.03 -22.96
N LEU A 411 2.94 -11.20 -21.73
CA LEU A 411 2.33 -12.46 -21.26
C LEU A 411 1.12 -12.86 -22.12
N ASN A 412 0.31 -11.89 -22.56
CA ASN A 412 -0.81 -12.14 -23.48
C ASN A 412 -0.36 -12.53 -24.90
N THR A 413 0.82 -12.09 -25.37
CA THR A 413 1.39 -12.55 -26.64
C THR A 413 2.02 -13.94 -26.54
N GLU A 414 2.78 -14.21 -25.47
CA GLU A 414 3.37 -15.52 -25.18
C GLU A 414 2.28 -16.59 -25.03
N LEU A 415 1.21 -16.30 -24.29
CA LEU A 415 0.05 -17.20 -24.14
C LEU A 415 -0.70 -17.46 -25.47
N LYS A 416 -0.66 -16.54 -26.44
CA LYS A 416 -1.21 -16.77 -27.79
C LYS A 416 -0.28 -17.64 -28.64
N GLU A 417 1.03 -17.52 -28.46
CA GLU A 417 2.01 -18.35 -29.15
C GLU A 417 1.99 -19.80 -28.64
N GLU A 418 1.97 -20.01 -27.32
CA GLU A 418 1.88 -21.35 -26.71
C GLU A 418 0.56 -22.06 -27.05
N LYS A 419 -0.55 -21.33 -27.19
CA LYS A 419 -1.80 -21.89 -27.72
C LYS A 419 -1.60 -22.41 -29.15
N ARG A 420 -1.02 -21.60 -30.06
CA ARG A 420 -0.73 -22.03 -31.43
C ARG A 420 0.20 -23.24 -31.48
N LYS A 421 1.26 -23.29 -30.64
CA LYS A 421 2.16 -24.46 -30.53
C LYS A 421 1.40 -25.71 -30.09
N LYS A 422 0.52 -25.58 -29.08
CA LYS A 422 -0.34 -26.69 -28.65
C LYS A 422 -1.28 -27.16 -29.77
N ASP A 423 -1.90 -26.25 -30.49
CA ASP A 423 -2.83 -26.57 -31.57
C ASP A 423 -2.12 -27.34 -32.70
N VAL A 424 -0.91 -26.89 -33.11
CA VAL A 424 -0.05 -27.60 -34.08
C VAL A 424 0.38 -28.97 -33.57
N LEU A 425 0.87 -29.08 -32.33
CA LEU A 425 1.26 -30.38 -31.74
C LEU A 425 0.07 -31.35 -31.64
N GLN A 426 -1.14 -30.84 -31.47
CA GLN A 426 -2.35 -31.65 -31.44
C GLN A 426 -2.77 -32.11 -32.85
N GLU A 427 -2.56 -31.28 -33.88
CA GLU A 427 -2.72 -31.66 -35.29
C GLU A 427 -1.69 -32.73 -35.71
N GLU A 428 -0.40 -32.53 -35.38
CA GLU A 428 0.66 -33.53 -35.58
C GLU A 428 0.33 -34.86 -34.89
N LEU A 429 -0.19 -34.82 -33.66
CA LEU A 429 -0.61 -36.01 -32.93
C LEU A 429 -1.80 -36.73 -33.60
N THR A 430 -2.75 -36.00 -34.20
CA THR A 430 -3.83 -36.63 -34.98
C THR A 430 -3.33 -37.24 -36.28
N ASN A 431 -2.42 -36.55 -37.00
CA ASN A 431 -1.83 -37.04 -38.24
C ASN A 431 -0.96 -38.30 -38.00
N LEU A 432 -0.18 -38.32 -36.91
CA LEU A 432 0.60 -39.49 -36.51
C LEU A 432 -0.30 -40.69 -36.15
N LYS A 433 -1.43 -40.45 -35.48
CA LYS A 433 -2.43 -41.50 -35.17
C LYS A 433 -3.10 -42.06 -36.43
N ALA A 434 -3.43 -41.20 -37.40
CA ALA A 434 -3.98 -41.62 -38.69
C ALA A 434 -2.98 -42.49 -39.47
N CYS A 435 -1.74 -42.01 -39.62
CA CYS A 435 -0.64 -42.74 -40.27
C CYS A 435 -0.38 -44.10 -39.58
N HIS A 436 -0.33 -44.15 -38.25
CA HIS A 436 -0.20 -45.41 -37.51
C HIS A 436 -1.39 -46.35 -37.76
N HIS A 437 -2.62 -45.83 -37.86
CA HIS A 437 -3.79 -46.64 -38.15
C HIS A 437 -3.74 -47.23 -39.57
N GLU A 438 -3.36 -46.44 -40.58
CA GLU A 438 -3.15 -46.90 -41.96
C GLU A 438 -2.05 -47.97 -42.05
N VAL A 439 -0.93 -47.78 -41.35
CA VAL A 439 0.15 -48.79 -41.28
C VAL A 439 -0.35 -50.09 -40.62
N CYS A 440 -1.14 -50.01 -39.54
CA CYS A 440 -1.76 -51.18 -38.92
C CYS A 440 -2.75 -51.88 -39.86
N GLN A 441 -3.60 -51.15 -40.59
CA GLN A 441 -4.51 -51.75 -41.59
C GLN A 441 -3.72 -52.41 -42.74
N SER A 442 -2.65 -51.77 -43.21
CA SER A 442 -1.75 -52.30 -44.25
C SER A 442 -1.03 -53.58 -43.79
N ALA A 443 -0.63 -53.64 -42.51
CA ALA A 443 -0.04 -54.84 -41.92
C ALA A 443 -1.07 -55.97 -41.76
N ALA A 444 -2.26 -55.67 -41.23
CA ALA A 444 -3.32 -56.65 -41.03
C ALA A 444 -3.80 -57.27 -42.36
N THR A 445 -4.04 -56.46 -43.38
CA THR A 445 -4.47 -56.94 -44.71
C THR A 445 -3.38 -57.73 -45.45
N LYS A 446 -2.09 -57.46 -45.19
CA LYS A 446 -0.99 -58.33 -45.66
C LYS A 446 -0.93 -59.65 -44.90
N GLN A 447 -1.13 -59.64 -43.59
CA GLN A 447 -1.15 -60.85 -42.77
C GLN A 447 -2.34 -61.75 -43.13
N GLU A 448 -3.51 -61.17 -43.40
CA GLU A 448 -4.69 -61.90 -43.88
C GLU A 448 -4.43 -62.59 -45.22
N LYS A 449 -3.82 -61.89 -46.20
CA LYS A 449 -3.43 -62.49 -47.48
C LYS A 449 -2.45 -63.65 -47.32
N LEU A 450 -1.38 -63.47 -46.54
CA LEU A 450 -0.42 -64.53 -46.24
C LEU A 450 -1.08 -65.73 -45.55
N ASN A 451 -2.05 -65.51 -44.66
CA ASN A 451 -2.83 -66.58 -44.05
C ASN A 451 -3.71 -67.32 -45.07
N THR A 452 -4.33 -66.62 -46.04
CA THR A 452 -5.11 -67.26 -47.11
C THR A 452 -4.22 -68.05 -48.08
N GLU A 453 -3.07 -67.52 -48.49
CA GLU A 453 -2.09 -68.20 -49.34
C GLU A 453 -1.56 -69.47 -48.65
N LEU A 454 -1.20 -69.38 -47.36
CA LEU A 454 -0.80 -70.53 -46.55
C LEU A 454 -1.91 -71.58 -46.42
N GLN A 455 -3.18 -71.16 -46.29
CA GLN A 455 -4.31 -72.08 -46.26
C GLN A 455 -4.53 -72.79 -47.61
N GLU A 456 -4.30 -72.11 -48.73
CA GLU A 456 -4.33 -72.73 -50.05
C GLU A 456 -3.19 -73.72 -50.28
N GLU A 457 -1.96 -73.39 -49.89
CA GLU A 457 -0.83 -74.34 -49.96
C GLU A 457 -1.06 -75.56 -49.08
N MET A 458 -1.65 -75.40 -47.89
CA MET A 458 -2.08 -76.52 -47.05
C MET A 458 -3.17 -77.38 -47.72
N ARG A 459 -4.11 -76.79 -48.47
CA ARG A 459 -5.09 -77.54 -49.28
C ARG A 459 -4.40 -78.31 -50.41
N LYS A 460 -3.52 -77.67 -51.19
CA LYS A 460 -2.76 -78.29 -52.29
C LYS A 460 -1.91 -79.46 -51.77
N LYS A 461 -1.20 -79.27 -50.66
CA LYS A 461 -0.42 -80.32 -49.98
C LYS A 461 -1.27 -81.52 -49.58
N ASN A 462 -2.47 -81.29 -49.02
CA ASN A 462 -3.37 -82.37 -48.62
C ASN A 462 -3.91 -83.16 -49.84
N VAL A 463 -4.19 -82.48 -50.97
CA VAL A 463 -4.57 -83.14 -52.24
C VAL A 463 -3.41 -83.99 -52.78
N LEU A 464 -2.21 -83.41 -52.90
CA LEU A 464 -1.02 -84.14 -53.34
C LEU A 464 -0.69 -85.34 -52.45
N GLN A 465 -0.88 -85.22 -51.13
CA GLN A 465 -0.69 -86.34 -50.20
C GLN A 465 -1.73 -87.47 -50.39
N TYR A 466 -2.97 -87.12 -50.77
CA TYR A 466 -3.99 -88.11 -51.13
C TYR A 466 -3.69 -88.78 -52.47
N GLU A 467 -3.27 -88.02 -53.48
CA GLU A 467 -2.85 -88.53 -54.79
C GLU A 467 -1.63 -89.46 -54.68
N LEU A 468 -0.60 -89.08 -53.90
CA LEU A 468 0.55 -89.94 -53.60
C LEU A 468 0.11 -91.25 -52.96
N LYS A 469 -0.76 -91.21 -51.94
CA LYS A 469 -1.25 -92.42 -51.27
C LYS A 469 -2.06 -93.34 -52.22
N ASN A 470 -2.80 -92.77 -53.16
CA ASN A 470 -3.50 -93.54 -54.19
C ASN A 470 -2.52 -94.16 -55.20
N LEU A 471 -1.45 -93.44 -55.58
CA LEU A 471 -0.38 -93.95 -56.44
C LEU A 471 0.44 -95.05 -55.76
N GLU A 472 0.72 -94.93 -54.46
CA GLU A 472 1.35 -95.98 -53.64
C GLU A 472 0.50 -97.25 -53.61
N ALA A 473 -0.81 -97.12 -53.37
CA ALA A 473 -1.74 -98.25 -53.38
C ALA A 473 -1.84 -98.90 -54.77
N TYR A 474 -1.93 -98.11 -55.84
CA TYR A 474 -1.94 -98.61 -57.22
C TYR A 474 -0.61 -99.30 -57.59
N HIS A 475 0.53 -98.76 -57.17
CA HIS A 475 1.83 -99.40 -57.34
C HIS A 475 1.92 -100.72 -56.57
N GLN A 476 1.39 -100.78 -55.34
CA GLN A 476 1.31 -102.00 -54.55
C GLN A 476 0.45 -103.07 -55.24
N GLU A 477 -0.71 -102.71 -55.79
CA GLU A 477 -1.54 -103.60 -56.61
C GLU A 477 -0.80 -104.11 -57.86
N VAL A 478 -0.10 -103.23 -58.58
CA VAL A 478 0.68 -103.62 -59.77
C VAL A 478 1.80 -104.60 -59.39
N CYS A 479 2.52 -104.34 -58.29
CA CYS A 479 3.55 -105.24 -57.78
C CYS A 479 2.99 -106.60 -57.34
N GLN A 480 1.83 -106.65 -56.67
CA GLN A 480 1.13 -107.91 -56.38
C GLN A 480 0.73 -108.67 -57.65
N ARG A 481 0.16 -107.97 -58.65
CA ARG A 481 -0.20 -108.57 -59.95
C ARG A 481 1.02 -109.10 -60.72
N VAL A 482 2.18 -108.46 -60.59
CA VAL A 482 3.46 -108.93 -61.16
C VAL A 482 3.97 -110.16 -60.41
N ALA A 483 3.96 -110.15 -59.08
CA ALA A 483 4.36 -111.30 -58.25
C ALA A 483 3.52 -112.55 -58.58
N ILE A 484 2.19 -112.43 -58.59
CA ILE A 484 1.26 -113.52 -58.93
C ILE A 484 1.48 -114.04 -60.37
N LYS A 485 1.84 -113.17 -61.32
CA LYS A 485 2.23 -113.58 -62.68
C LYS A 485 3.55 -114.36 -62.68
N GLN A 486 4.55 -113.91 -61.92
CA GLN A 486 5.84 -114.58 -61.83
C GLN A 486 5.72 -115.95 -61.15
N GLU A 487 4.92 -116.06 -60.08
CA GLU A 487 4.61 -117.35 -59.44
C GLU A 487 3.97 -118.32 -60.44
N LYS A 488 2.92 -117.90 -61.17
CA LYS A 488 2.28 -118.73 -62.20
C LYS A 488 3.25 -119.16 -63.31
N LEU A 489 4.15 -118.26 -63.73
CA LEU A 489 5.19 -118.59 -64.71
C LEU A 489 6.18 -119.63 -64.16
N ASN A 490 6.58 -119.50 -62.88
CA ASN A 490 7.46 -120.44 -62.19
C ASN A 490 6.80 -121.81 -62.02
N THR A 491 5.50 -121.87 -61.69
CA THR A 491 4.73 -123.12 -61.62
C THR A 491 4.63 -123.79 -62.99
N ALA A 492 4.26 -123.04 -64.04
CA ALA A 492 4.20 -123.58 -65.40
C ALA A 492 5.58 -124.09 -65.88
N LEU A 493 6.67 -123.41 -65.52
CA LEU A 493 8.04 -123.87 -65.80
C LEU A 493 8.38 -125.16 -65.04
N GLN A 494 7.94 -125.32 -63.78
CA GLN A 494 8.09 -126.58 -63.04
C GLN A 494 7.27 -127.72 -63.65
N GLU A 495 6.04 -127.46 -64.10
CA GLU A 495 5.21 -128.43 -64.82
C GLU A 495 5.88 -128.88 -66.13
N GLU A 496 6.42 -127.97 -66.94
CA GLU A 496 7.14 -128.31 -68.18
C GLU A 496 8.45 -129.07 -67.90
N MET A 497 9.19 -128.72 -66.85
CA MET A 497 10.35 -129.52 -66.41
C MET A 497 9.95 -130.93 -65.97
N TRP A 498 8.80 -131.09 -65.30
CA TRP A 498 8.30 -132.39 -64.86
C TRP A 498 7.77 -133.25 -66.02
N LYS A 499 7.03 -132.66 -66.98
CA LYS A 499 6.65 -133.32 -68.24
C LYS A 499 7.88 -133.77 -69.02
N LYS A 500 8.90 -132.90 -69.13
CA LYS A 500 10.17 -133.23 -69.79
C LYS A 500 10.91 -134.38 -69.08
N TYR A 501 10.87 -134.43 -67.75
CA TYR A 501 11.44 -135.53 -66.96
C TYR A 501 10.70 -136.86 -67.24
N ILE A 502 9.36 -136.86 -67.23
CA ILE A 502 8.56 -138.04 -67.57
C ILE A 502 8.86 -138.53 -68.99
N LEU A 503 8.81 -137.64 -69.99
CA LEU A 503 9.14 -137.97 -71.38
C LEU A 503 10.56 -138.52 -71.53
N GLN A 504 11.50 -138.10 -70.67
CA GLN A 504 12.86 -138.63 -70.65
C GLN A 504 12.96 -140.04 -70.05
N GLU A 505 12.16 -140.38 -69.03
CA GLU A 505 12.06 -141.75 -68.51
C GLU A 505 11.28 -142.68 -69.45
N GLU A 506 10.19 -142.21 -70.06
CA GLU A 506 9.46 -142.94 -71.11
C GLU A 506 10.38 -143.25 -72.30
N LEU A 507 11.19 -142.28 -72.75
CA LEU A 507 12.13 -142.46 -73.86
C LEU A 507 13.30 -143.39 -73.49
N LYS A 508 13.72 -143.45 -72.22
CA LYS A 508 14.65 -144.50 -71.73
C LYS A 508 13.97 -145.88 -71.76
N SER A 509 12.75 -145.99 -71.26
CA SER A 509 11.99 -147.25 -71.24
C SER A 509 11.75 -147.78 -72.66
N LEU A 510 11.34 -146.92 -73.59
CA LEU A 510 11.16 -147.26 -75.00
C LEU A 510 12.49 -147.68 -75.66
N LYS A 511 13.62 -147.05 -75.31
CA LYS A 511 14.96 -147.48 -75.77
C LYS A 511 15.37 -148.84 -75.20
N ALA A 512 15.04 -149.14 -73.95
CA ALA A 512 15.29 -150.45 -73.35
C ALA A 512 14.46 -151.54 -74.04
N SER A 513 13.15 -151.31 -74.22
CA SER A 513 12.26 -152.22 -74.94
C SER A 513 12.69 -152.41 -76.41
N HIS A 514 13.06 -151.34 -77.12
CA HIS A 514 13.62 -151.45 -78.47
C HIS A 514 14.94 -152.25 -78.49
N HIS A 515 15.77 -152.15 -77.44
CA HIS A 515 16.99 -152.95 -77.34
C HIS A 515 16.68 -154.44 -77.12
N GLU A 516 15.70 -154.78 -76.27
CA GLU A 516 15.19 -156.16 -76.11
C GLU A 516 14.61 -156.70 -77.43
N VAL A 517 13.82 -155.90 -78.16
CA VAL A 517 13.29 -156.29 -79.47
C VAL A 517 14.45 -156.53 -80.45
N CYS A 518 15.46 -155.66 -80.52
CA CYS A 518 16.64 -155.88 -81.35
C CYS A 518 17.44 -157.14 -80.95
N GLN A 519 17.61 -157.41 -79.65
CA GLN A 519 18.26 -158.64 -79.19
C GLN A 519 17.45 -159.88 -79.59
N SER A 520 16.12 -159.85 -79.43
CA SER A 520 15.24 -160.95 -79.85
C SER A 520 15.26 -161.15 -81.37
N HIS A 521 15.37 -160.07 -82.16
CA HIS A 521 15.47 -160.16 -83.60
C HIS A 521 16.82 -160.75 -84.04
N ALA A 522 17.93 -160.33 -83.41
CA ALA A 522 19.26 -160.91 -83.64
C ALA A 522 19.29 -162.40 -83.29
N ALA A 523 18.78 -162.80 -82.13
CA ALA A 523 18.70 -164.21 -81.73
C ALA A 523 17.82 -165.06 -82.67
N ASN A 524 16.69 -164.53 -83.12
CA ASN A 524 15.86 -165.18 -84.14
C ASN A 524 16.56 -165.27 -85.50
N GLN A 525 17.38 -164.29 -85.86
CA GLN A 525 18.16 -164.27 -87.11
C GLN A 525 19.34 -165.25 -87.06
N GLU A 526 20.01 -165.40 -85.92
CA GLU A 526 21.00 -166.47 -85.68
C GLU A 526 20.36 -167.86 -85.73
N LYS A 527 19.17 -168.03 -85.13
CA LYS A 527 18.39 -169.28 -85.22
C LYS A 527 18.02 -169.62 -86.68
N PHE A 528 17.49 -168.66 -87.43
CA PHE A 528 17.17 -168.82 -88.85
C PHE A 528 18.42 -169.16 -89.70
N ASN A 529 19.55 -168.51 -89.42
CA ASN A 529 20.82 -168.82 -90.09
C ASN A 529 21.34 -170.23 -89.75
N SER A 530 21.01 -170.76 -88.58
CA SER A 530 21.35 -172.12 -88.15
C SER A 530 20.48 -173.16 -88.85
N GLU A 531 19.16 -172.94 -88.90
CA GLU A 531 18.20 -173.75 -89.66
C GLU A 531 18.55 -173.79 -91.17
N LEU A 532 19.01 -172.66 -91.73
CA LEU A 532 19.47 -172.55 -93.12
C LEU A 532 20.82 -173.25 -93.39
N GLN A 533 21.66 -173.47 -92.37
CA GLN A 533 22.86 -174.33 -92.49
C GLN A 533 22.46 -175.82 -92.49
N GLU A 534 21.45 -176.18 -91.69
CA GLU A 534 20.92 -177.54 -91.60
C GLU A 534 20.28 -177.96 -92.94
N GLU A 535 19.40 -177.11 -93.53
CA GLU A 535 18.83 -177.34 -94.87
C GLU A 535 19.93 -177.50 -95.94
N LYS A 536 21.01 -176.71 -95.87
CA LYS A 536 22.14 -176.84 -96.82
C LYS A 536 22.89 -178.17 -96.69
N MET A 537 23.03 -178.71 -95.48
CA MET A 537 23.63 -180.04 -95.30
C MET A 537 22.70 -181.14 -95.84
N GLU A 538 21.41 -181.10 -95.57
CA GLU A 538 20.45 -182.05 -96.15
C GLU A 538 20.45 -181.99 -97.69
N LYS A 539 20.49 -180.79 -98.26
CA LYS A 539 20.51 -180.55 -99.71
C LYS A 539 21.78 -181.08 -100.37
N ASN A 540 22.94 -180.93 -99.74
CA ASN A 540 24.19 -181.55 -100.18
C ASN A 540 24.11 -183.10 -100.13
N ILE A 541 23.55 -183.67 -99.06
CA ILE A 541 23.36 -185.12 -98.92
C ILE A 541 22.41 -185.67 -100.00
N LEU A 542 21.37 -184.91 -100.36
CA LEU A 542 20.46 -185.25 -101.46
C LEU A 542 21.15 -185.14 -102.83
N GLN A 543 21.99 -184.12 -103.04
CA GLN A 543 22.74 -183.95 -104.29
C GLN A 543 23.79 -185.06 -104.49
N GLU A 544 24.49 -185.49 -103.43
CA GLU A 544 25.43 -186.62 -103.50
C GLU A 544 24.74 -187.96 -103.84
N LYS A 545 23.50 -188.14 -103.36
CA LYS A 545 22.65 -189.31 -103.74
C LYS A 545 22.22 -189.24 -105.20
N LEU A 546 21.90 -188.05 -105.71
CA LEU A 546 21.51 -187.81 -107.11
C LEU A 546 22.65 -188.11 -108.09
N GLU A 547 23.87 -187.64 -107.81
CA GLU A 547 25.02 -187.87 -108.70
C GLU A 547 25.43 -189.36 -108.73
N LYS A 548 25.29 -190.08 -107.60
CA LYS A 548 25.47 -191.54 -107.56
C LYS A 548 24.42 -192.29 -108.40
N PHE A 549 23.17 -191.81 -108.41
CA PHE A 549 22.12 -192.35 -109.28
C PHE A 549 22.45 -192.13 -110.77
N ARG A 550 22.94 -190.94 -111.11
CA ARG A 550 23.30 -190.55 -112.48
C ARG A 550 24.41 -191.43 -113.07
N VAL A 551 25.52 -191.58 -112.35
CA VAL A 551 26.65 -192.44 -112.77
C VAL A 551 26.24 -193.92 -112.90
N THR A 552 25.21 -194.36 -112.18
CA THR A 552 24.66 -195.72 -112.30
C THR A 552 23.76 -195.88 -113.53
N ALA A 553 23.11 -194.81 -114.01
CA ALA A 553 22.22 -194.84 -115.18
C ALA A 553 22.99 -194.89 -116.51
N ASP A 554 24.08 -194.13 -116.63
CA ASP A 554 24.87 -194.00 -117.87
C ASP A 554 25.61 -195.29 -118.29
N LEU A 555 25.63 -196.33 -117.43
CA LEU A 555 26.24 -197.64 -117.70
C LEU A 555 25.33 -198.66 -118.40
N VAL A 556 24.05 -198.33 -118.66
CA VAL A 556 23.02 -199.33 -119.03
C VAL A 556 22.57 -199.26 -120.50
N PHE A 557 22.81 -198.16 -121.23
CA PHE A 557 22.30 -197.99 -122.61
C PHE A 557 23.37 -197.69 -123.66
N GLN A 558 23.52 -198.67 -124.58
CA GLN A 558 24.17 -198.63 -125.90
C GLN A 558 25.71 -198.54 -125.94
N ARG A 559 26.48 -199.30 -126.74
CA ARG A 559 26.29 -200.50 -127.62
C ARG A 559 25.21 -200.50 -128.75
N PRO A 560 25.47 -201.11 -129.93
CA PRO A 560 26.48 -202.13 -130.27
C PRO A 560 27.96 -201.75 -130.08
#